data_AF-A0A075KAS1-F1
#
_entry.id   AF-A0A075KAS1-F1
#
_cell.length_a   1.000
_cell.length_b   1.000
_cell.length_c   1.000
_cell.angle_alpha   90.00
_cell.angle_beta   90.00
_cell.angle_gamma   90.00
#
_symmetry.space_group_name_H-M   'P 1'
#
loop_
_entity.id
_entity.type
_entity.pdbx_description
1 polymer ?
#
loop_
_entity_poly.entity_id
_entity_poly.type
_entity_poly.pdbx_seq_one_letter_code
_entity_poly.pdbx_strand_id
1 'polypeptide(L)' 'MAGMSSSDIIIAINKDADAPIFKLDNYGIVGDVIEIIPFLIEAFSSVKINMSVFNKNNSFNVTK' A
#
# COMPACT_ATOMS: atom_id res chain seq x y z
N MET A 1 17.85 1.35 -2.37
CA MET A 1 17.29 0.40 -3.36
C MET A 1 17.68 -1.05 -3.09
N ALA A 2 18.86 -1.35 -2.54
CA ALA A 2 19.13 -2.68 -2.03
C ALA A 2 18.06 -3.09 -0.99
N GLY A 3 17.31 -4.16 -1.27
CA GLY A 3 16.22 -4.68 -0.42
C GLY A 3 14.84 -4.71 -1.07
N MET A 4 14.54 -3.78 -1.99
CA MET A 4 13.24 -3.74 -2.69
C MET A 4 13.33 -4.25 -4.13
N SER A 5 14.54 -4.22 -4.72
CA SER A 5 14.76 -4.55 -6.14
C SER A 5 14.55 -6.03 -6.50
N SER A 6 14.40 -6.92 -5.53
CA SER A 6 14.10 -8.34 -5.76
C SER A 6 12.61 -8.68 -5.68
N SER A 7 11.74 -7.69 -5.41
CA SER A 7 10.30 -7.91 -5.39
C SER A 7 9.77 -8.09 -6.80
N ASP A 8 8.87 -9.05 -7.00
CA ASP A 8 8.21 -9.26 -8.30
C ASP A 8 7.31 -8.08 -8.69
N ILE A 9 6.67 -7.46 -7.69
CA ILE A 9 5.78 -6.31 -7.86
C ILE A 9 6.09 -5.27 -6.78
N ILE A 10 6.27 -4.04 -7.21
CA ILE A 10 6.49 -2.83 -6.41
C ILE A 10 5.36 -1.85 -6.75
N ILE A 11 4.58 -1.47 -5.73
CA ILE A 11 3.55 -0.44 -5.83
C ILE A 11 4.00 0.76 -5.01
N ALA A 12 4.18 1.92 -5.64
CA ALA A 12 4.59 3.15 -4.99
C ALA A 12 3.40 4.09 -4.77
N ILE A 13 3.27 4.64 -3.56
CA ILE A 13 2.29 5.68 -3.22
C ILE A 13 3.07 6.87 -2.65
N ASN A 14 2.99 8.03 -3.30
CA ASN A 14 3.70 9.23 -2.86
C ASN A 14 2.93 10.50 -3.23
N LYS A 15 2.98 11.55 -2.41
CA LYS A 15 2.38 12.86 -2.74
C LYS A 15 3.18 13.61 -3.82
N ASP A 16 4.49 13.39 -3.87
CA ASP A 16 5.39 14.01 -4.82
C ASP A 16 5.45 13.20 -6.12
N ALA A 17 4.93 13.76 -7.21
CA ALA A 17 4.92 13.14 -8.54
C ALA A 17 6.33 12.94 -9.14
N ASP A 18 7.32 13.71 -8.68
CA ASP A 18 8.70 13.65 -9.18
C ASP A 18 9.60 12.73 -8.32
N ALA A 19 9.00 12.01 -7.37
CA ALA A 19 9.72 11.16 -6.44
C ALA A 19 10.54 10.07 -7.17
N PRO A 20 11.85 9.88 -6.84
CA PRO A 20 12.71 8.91 -7.52
C PRO A 20 12.24 7.45 -7.49
N ILE A 21 11.33 7.09 -6.57
CA ILE A 21 10.78 5.74 -6.46
C ILE A 21 9.96 5.35 -7.70
N PHE A 22 9.36 6.32 -8.39
CA PHE A 22 8.57 6.10 -9.61
C PHE A 22 9.41 5.70 -10.84
N LYS A 23 10.73 5.61 -10.69
CA LYS A 23 11.62 5.10 -11.74
C LYS A 23 11.73 3.57 -11.71
N LEU A 24 11.18 2.94 -10.68
CA LEU A 24 11.55 1.59 -10.25
C LEU A 24 10.34 0.74 -9.87
N ASP A 25 9.17 1.36 -9.77
CA ASP A 25 7.91 0.71 -9.45
C ASP A 25 7.28 0.07 -10.68
N ASN A 26 6.42 -0.90 -10.43
CA ASN A 26 5.55 -1.46 -11.47
C ASN A 26 4.28 -0.61 -11.63
N TYR A 27 3.81 -0.03 -10.51
CA TYR A 27 2.62 0.80 -10.45
C TYR A 27 2.83 1.95 -9.46
N GLY A 28 2.51 3.17 -9.89
CA GLY A 28 2.67 4.38 -9.09
C GLY A 28 1.34 5.11 -8.90
N ILE A 29 1.08 5.56 -7.67
CA ILE A 29 -0.07 6.39 -7.31
C ILE A 29 0.44 7.69 -6.70
N VAL A 30 0.06 8.82 -7.29
CA VAL A 30 0.35 10.14 -6.74
C VAL A 30 -0.79 10.58 -5.82
N GLY A 31 -0.53 10.69 -4.52
CA GLY A 31 -1.53 11.12 -3.54
C GLY A 31 -1.16 10.79 -2.08
N ASP A 32 -2.08 11.08 -1.16
CA ASP A 32 -1.88 10.82 0.27
C ASP A 32 -2.09 9.33 0.58
N VAL A 33 -1.06 8.71 1.16
CA VAL A 33 -1.11 7.30 1.59
C VAL A 33 -2.24 7.03 2.59
N ILE A 34 -2.59 7.98 3.45
CA ILE A 34 -3.65 7.81 4.46
C ILE A 34 -5.01 7.73 3.79
N GLU A 35 -5.23 8.47 2.71
CA GLU A 35 -6.47 8.46 1.95
C GLU A 35 -6.55 7.22 1.05
N ILE A 36 -5.43 6.86 0.40
CA ILE A 36 -5.39 5.80 -0.61
C ILE A 36 -5.50 4.40 0.01
N ILE A 37 -4.86 4.16 1.18
CA ILE A 37 -4.82 2.82 1.79
C ILE A 37 -6.22 2.24 2.08
N PRO A 38 -7.16 2.97 2.69
CA PRO A 38 -8.53 2.49 2.89
C PRO A 38 -9.23 2.07 1.59
N PHE A 39 -9.12 2.85 0.51
CA PHE A 39 -9.72 2.51 -0.79
C PHE A 39 -9.11 1.25 -1.39
N LEU A 40 -7.79 1.07 -1.28
CA LEU A 40 -7.13 -0.16 -1.73
C LEU A 40 -7.62 -1.38 -0.92
N ILE A 41 -7.73 -1.25 0.40
CA ILE A 41 -8.24 -2.32 1.26
C ILE A 41 -9.68 -2.68 0.89
N GLU A 42 -10.56 -1.70 0.66
CA GLU A 42 -11.95 -1.95 0.25
C GLU A 42 -12.05 -2.64 -1.11
N ALA A 43 -11.32 -2.13 -2.10
CA ALA A 43 -11.26 -2.71 -3.44
C ALA A 43 -10.77 -4.18 -3.41
N PHE A 44 -9.77 -4.47 -2.57
CA PHE A 44 -9.23 -5.81 -2.42
C PHE A 44 -10.02 -6.69 -1.45
N SER A 45 -10.84 -6.13 -0.55
CA SER A 45 -11.69 -6.92 0.36
C SER A 45 -12.84 -7.61 -0.38
N SER A 46 -13.25 -7.08 -1.53
CA SER A 46 -14.23 -7.73 -2.42
C SER A 46 -13.62 -8.93 -3.17
N VAL A 47 -12.29 -9.02 -3.18
CA VAL A 47 -11.52 -10.17 -3.63
C VAL A 47 -11.26 -11.03 -2.37
N LYS A 48 -11.56 -12.33 -2.37
CA LYS A 48 -11.33 -13.19 -1.20
C LYS A 48 -9.84 -13.23 -0.81
N ILE A 49 -9.43 -12.36 0.11
CA ILE A 49 -8.12 -12.42 0.76
C ILE A 49 -8.28 -13.23 2.05
N ASN A 50 -7.59 -14.37 2.15
CA ASN A 50 -7.46 -15.11 3.41
C ASN A 50 -6.65 -14.25 4.40
N MET A 51 -7.36 -13.54 5.28
CA MET A 51 -6.84 -12.49 6.17
C MET A 51 -6.07 -13.03 7.40
N SER A 52 -5.42 -14.20 7.34
CA SER A 52 -4.74 -14.80 8.51
C SER A 52 -3.41 -14.14 8.90
N VAL A 53 -2.99 -13.06 8.21
CA VAL A 53 -1.65 -12.46 8.36
C VAL A 53 -1.65 -11.11 9.09
N PHE A 54 -2.80 -10.44 9.26
CA PHE A 54 -2.87 -9.20 10.04
C PHE A 54 -3.10 -9.48 11.53
N ASN A 55 -2.01 -9.66 12.27
CA ASN A 55 -2.01 -9.76 13.73
C ASN A 55 -2.37 -8.39 14.38
N LYS A 56 -3.33 -8.41 15.30
CA LYS A 56 -4.03 -7.29 15.98
C LYS A 56 -3.18 -6.38 16.89
N ASN A 57 -1.86 -6.36 16.75
CA ASN A 57 -0.99 -5.66 17.72
C ASN A 57 -0.63 -4.21 17.34
N ASN A 58 -1.31 -3.60 16.36
CA ASN A 58 -1.22 -2.17 16.14
C ASN A 58 -2.57 -1.52 16.50
N SER A 59 -2.60 -0.88 17.66
CA SER A 59 -3.75 -0.22 18.26
C SER A 59 -4.40 0.77 17.29
N PHE A 60 -5.47 0.35 16.62
CA PHE A 60 -6.38 1.23 15.91
C PHE A 60 -7.77 1.07 16.54
N ASN A 61 -8.13 2.00 17.42
CA ASN A 61 -9.47 2.09 17.96
C ASN A 61 -10.37 2.71 16.88
N VAL A 62 -11.12 1.86 16.17
CA VAL A 62 -12.30 2.32 15.42
C VAL A 62 -13.47 2.24 16.37
N THR A 63 -13.78 3.35 17.03
CA THR A 63 -15.06 3.49 17.72
C THR A 63 -16.12 3.85 16.69
N LYS A 64 -17.27 3.20 16.80
CA LYS A 64 -18.46 3.35 15.95
C LYS A 64 -18.91 4.81 15.78
#